data_AF-A0A6L3F2P3-F1
#
_entry.id   AF-A0A6L3F2P3-F1
#
_cell.length_a   1.000
_cell.length_b   1.000
_cell.length_c   1.000
_cell.angle_alpha   90.00
_cell.angle_beta   90.00
_cell.angle_gamma   90.00
#
_symmetry.space_group_name_H-M   'P 1'
#
loop_
_entity.id
_entity.type
_entity.pdbx_description
1 polymer ?
#
loop_
_entity_poly.entity_id
_entity_poly.type
_entity_poly.pdbx_seq_one_letter_code
_entity_poly.pdbx_strand_id
1 'polypeptide(L)'
;MIQKKMLFFVTVLFLSLILFIRGESNLSASLNSIEGQSERIPTFPPTSRLESANANIFPSVDPVIITWAMDINASELIFAHLNGSDAAGTGIVQEPLGSYFPVTGNSFAILSTGLVSSASLPNDEGSLSFILDGQNNIQGNDIVQLALRLRVPETANCASIDFAFYSEEFPEFVGSQFNDTFTIEIGDSNFTIVGQEVLAPNNFAFDDAGNIVSVNTVFGVQPDTGTTYDGDTPLLTAKTPVVPGDLVDVTFTIMDLGDSIYDSTAFIDNFSWVDDPICDPGSDEAFYSVSGTVTNPKGEPVANVELNAQDDLGNIYTATTDNNGKYQFNKLLEGDYTFKPKKSGHEFSPQTTDLTLTADKDDLDFKLKTPLILVHGWRGGAFGKASLECDDSVFAGDQKLYVFDYINQNNGPIPPEDIIEYWQMNGEESIVEWLEADYDVWIAQLDSGPLSTAKIQSNATCLKNQINHVYEKVGEQQITLIAHSMGGLVSRSCLALHLSCLDKVDTLATLGSPHAGIPAGTIAAVLDITCDSDPASCQMSQEY
;
A
#
# COMPACT_ATOMS: atom_id res chain seq x y z
N MET A 1 -17.98 6.80 -21.44
CA MET A 1 -18.61 6.59 -20.10
C MET A 1 -19.25 7.88 -19.56
N ILE A 2 -18.57 9.04 -19.68
CA ILE A 2 -19.04 10.39 -19.31
C ILE A 2 -20.43 10.75 -19.88
N GLN A 3 -20.67 10.52 -21.19
CA GLN A 3 -21.95 10.89 -21.83
C GLN A 3 -23.18 10.11 -21.33
N LYS A 4 -23.06 8.81 -21.01
CA LYS A 4 -24.19 7.99 -20.55
C LYS A 4 -24.57 8.28 -19.09
N LYS A 5 -23.61 8.71 -18.27
CA LYS A 5 -23.84 9.04 -16.85
C LYS A 5 -24.29 10.51 -16.66
N MET A 6 -23.85 11.45 -17.51
CA MET A 6 -24.29 12.86 -17.49
C MET A 6 -25.76 13.11 -17.88
N LEU A 7 -26.38 12.20 -18.64
CA LEU A 7 -27.78 12.35 -19.05
C LEU A 7 -28.75 12.32 -17.84
N PHE A 8 -28.35 11.66 -16.76
CA PHE A 8 -29.08 11.65 -15.50
C PHE A 8 -29.04 13.02 -14.80
N PHE A 9 -27.90 13.71 -14.86
CA PHE A 9 -27.63 15.01 -14.23
C PHE A 9 -28.46 16.17 -14.81
N VAL A 10 -28.65 16.21 -16.13
CA VAL A 10 -29.45 17.26 -16.82
C VAL A 10 -30.93 17.22 -16.38
N THR A 11 -31.42 16.05 -15.98
CA THR A 11 -32.82 15.85 -15.58
C THR A 11 -33.10 16.41 -14.17
N VAL A 12 -32.10 16.44 -13.28
CA VAL A 12 -32.24 16.89 -11.88
C VAL A 12 -32.12 18.42 -11.75
N LEU A 13 -31.19 19.05 -12.48
CA LEU A 13 -31.01 20.51 -12.49
C LEU A 13 -32.19 21.27 -13.11
N PHE A 14 -32.91 20.66 -14.05
CA PHE A 14 -34.14 21.22 -14.61
C PHE A 14 -35.30 21.20 -13.60
N LEU A 15 -35.31 20.26 -12.64
CA LEU A 15 -36.37 20.14 -11.64
C LEU A 15 -36.23 21.16 -10.51
N SER A 16 -35.00 21.48 -10.09
CA SER A 16 -34.73 22.44 -9.00
C SER A 16 -34.98 23.89 -9.40
N LEU A 17 -34.84 24.24 -10.69
CA LEU A 17 -35.17 25.58 -11.20
C LEU A 17 -36.70 25.87 -11.20
N ILE A 18 -37.54 24.82 -11.24
CA ILE A 18 -39.01 24.95 -11.24
C ILE A 18 -39.56 25.18 -9.82
N LEU A 19 -38.84 24.74 -8.78
CA LEU A 19 -39.29 24.83 -7.38
C LEU A 19 -39.12 26.22 -6.76
N PHE A 20 -38.32 27.12 -7.35
CA PHE A 20 -38.11 28.48 -6.84
C PHE A 20 -39.17 29.51 -7.29
N ILE A 21 -40.12 29.14 -8.17
CA ILE A 21 -41.14 30.07 -8.72
C ILE A 21 -42.52 29.94 -8.01
N ARG A 22 -42.67 29.08 -7.00
CA ARG A 22 -43.95 28.99 -6.25
C ARG A 22 -43.73 29.08 -4.74
N GLY A 23 -43.91 30.30 -4.23
CA GLY A 23 -44.07 30.56 -2.80
C GLY A 23 -45.36 29.97 -2.25
N GLU A 24 -45.19 29.24 -1.14
CA GLU A 24 -46.12 28.89 -0.06
C GLU A 24 -47.47 28.22 -0.38
N SER A 25 -47.66 27.00 0.14
CA SER A 25 -48.76 26.73 1.09
C SER A 25 -48.58 25.39 1.80
N ASN A 26 -48.89 25.45 3.10
CA ASN A 26 -48.88 24.39 4.10
C ASN A 26 -49.43 23.03 3.64
N LEU A 27 -48.78 21.94 4.08
CA LEU A 27 -49.48 20.72 4.48
C LEU A 27 -48.69 19.93 5.53
N SER A 28 -49.24 19.94 6.73
CA SER A 28 -48.94 19.05 7.85
C SER A 28 -49.23 17.59 7.51
N ALA A 29 -48.34 16.66 7.86
CA ALA A 29 -48.72 15.28 8.16
C ALA A 29 -47.67 14.55 9.02
N SER A 30 -48.13 14.18 10.22
CA SER A 30 -47.72 13.10 11.12
C SER A 30 -46.24 12.88 11.44
N LEU A 31 -45.86 13.40 12.61
CA LEU A 31 -44.97 12.75 13.55
C LEU A 31 -45.51 11.35 13.91
N ASN A 32 -44.71 10.32 13.71
CA ASN A 32 -44.77 9.11 14.51
C ASN A 32 -43.35 8.67 14.88
N SER A 33 -43.16 8.58 16.18
CA SER A 33 -42.02 8.10 16.93
C SER A 33 -41.55 6.71 16.50
N ILE A 34 -40.24 6.54 16.32
CA ILE A 34 -39.54 5.35 16.76
C ILE A 34 -38.28 5.80 17.49
N GLU A 35 -38.17 5.31 18.72
CA GLU A 35 -37.15 5.57 19.71
C GLU A 35 -35.75 5.10 19.27
N GLY A 36 -34.75 5.72 19.89
CA GLY A 36 -33.34 5.60 19.54
C GLY A 36 -32.77 4.21 19.74
N GLN A 37 -31.97 3.82 18.76
CA GLN A 37 -30.88 2.87 18.93
C GLN A 37 -29.59 3.70 18.81
N SER A 38 -28.87 3.81 19.92
CA SER A 38 -27.51 4.34 19.97
C SER A 38 -26.62 3.44 19.10
N GLU A 39 -26.32 3.85 17.88
CA GLU A 39 -25.27 3.20 17.09
C GLU A 39 -23.92 3.53 17.74
N ARG A 40 -23.26 2.45 18.17
CA ARG A 40 -21.89 2.50 18.65
C ARG A 40 -21.01 2.99 17.51
N ILE A 41 -20.15 3.93 17.83
CA ILE A 41 -18.91 4.20 17.11
C ILE A 41 -18.26 2.85 16.76
N PRO A 42 -18.01 2.51 15.49
CA PRO A 42 -17.19 1.37 15.18
C PRO A 42 -15.78 1.70 15.67
N THR A 43 -15.42 1.16 16.84
CA THR A 43 -14.03 1.04 17.22
C THR A 43 -13.40 0.14 16.17
N PHE A 44 -12.49 0.72 15.38
CA PHE A 44 -11.59 -0.03 14.53
C PHE A 44 -11.00 -1.20 15.35
N PRO A 45 -11.06 -2.45 14.86
CA PRO A 45 -10.31 -3.50 15.51
C PRO A 45 -8.82 -3.08 15.45
N PRO A 46 -8.05 -3.24 16.53
CA PRO A 46 -6.61 -3.27 16.39
C PRO A 46 -6.28 -4.36 15.37
N THR A 47 -5.39 -4.00 14.44
CA THR A 47 -4.57 -4.90 13.62
C THR A 47 -4.59 -6.35 14.14
N SER A 48 -5.35 -7.23 13.48
CA SER A 48 -5.25 -8.66 13.75
C SER A 48 -3.98 -9.19 13.10
N ARG A 49 -2.83 -8.92 13.74
CA ARG A 49 -1.74 -9.92 13.76
C ARG A 49 -2.31 -11.15 14.47
N LEU A 50 -2.05 -12.32 13.92
CA LEU A 50 -2.68 -13.58 14.28
C LEU A 50 -2.59 -13.81 15.80
N GLU A 51 -3.74 -13.95 16.48
CA GLU A 51 -3.77 -14.55 17.83
C GLU A 51 -3.11 -15.93 17.74
N SER A 52 -2.17 -16.23 18.64
CA SER A 52 -1.40 -17.49 18.72
C SER A 52 -2.27 -18.70 18.34
N ALA A 53 -2.13 -19.16 17.10
CA ALA A 53 -2.85 -20.32 16.63
C ALA A 53 -2.16 -21.53 17.26
N ASN A 54 -2.94 -22.38 17.95
CA ASN A 54 -2.49 -23.73 18.32
C ASN A 54 -2.25 -24.53 17.03
N ALA A 55 -1.11 -24.29 16.38
CA ALA A 55 -0.73 -24.96 15.14
C ALA A 55 -0.63 -26.45 15.42
N ASN A 56 -1.11 -27.26 14.47
CA ASN A 56 -1.00 -28.71 14.60
C ASN A 56 0.43 -29.12 14.31
N ILE A 57 1.21 -29.33 15.37
CA ILE A 57 2.58 -29.87 15.29
C ILE A 57 2.52 -31.38 15.50
N PHE A 58 3.09 -32.12 14.55
CA PHE A 58 3.19 -33.57 14.61
C PHE A 58 4.66 -33.98 14.78
N PRO A 59 5.09 -34.37 16.00
CA PRO A 59 6.38 -35.02 16.18
C PRO A 59 6.49 -36.24 15.25
N SER A 60 7.63 -36.41 14.57
CA SER A 60 7.81 -37.47 13.58
C SER A 60 9.09 -38.25 13.84
N VAL A 61 8.97 -39.58 13.88
CA VAL A 61 10.12 -40.50 13.85
C VAL A 61 10.54 -40.86 12.42
N ASP A 62 9.74 -40.48 11.41
CA ASP A 62 10.02 -40.79 10.01
C ASP A 62 10.67 -39.56 9.33
N PRO A 63 11.99 -39.62 9.09
CA PRO A 63 12.73 -38.50 8.51
C PRO A 63 12.32 -38.23 7.05
N VAL A 64 11.73 -39.20 6.34
CA VAL A 64 11.24 -38.98 4.97
C VAL A 64 10.03 -38.05 4.97
N ILE A 65 9.13 -38.17 5.95
CA ILE A 65 7.97 -37.28 6.06
C ILE A 65 8.41 -35.84 6.32
N ILE A 66 9.46 -35.64 7.12
CA ILE A 66 10.04 -34.31 7.39
C ILE A 66 10.54 -33.69 6.09
N THR A 67 11.23 -34.45 5.23
CA THR A 67 11.71 -33.91 3.93
C THR A 67 10.60 -33.45 3.00
N TRP A 68 9.43 -34.10 3.01
CA TRP A 68 8.30 -33.65 2.19
C TRP A 68 7.70 -32.35 2.69
N ALA A 69 7.74 -32.12 4.00
CA ALA A 69 7.34 -30.84 4.56
C ALA A 69 8.31 -29.72 4.19
N MET A 70 9.54 -30.03 3.74
CA MET A 70 10.51 -29.05 3.22
C MET A 70 10.43 -28.91 1.70
N ASP A 71 9.36 -29.39 1.06
CA ASP A 71 9.17 -29.43 -0.40
C ASP A 71 10.20 -30.26 -1.21
N ILE A 72 10.94 -31.15 -0.55
CA ILE A 72 11.88 -32.05 -1.25
C ILE A 72 11.12 -33.08 -2.08
N ASN A 73 11.42 -33.13 -3.38
CA ASN A 73 10.79 -34.07 -4.29
C ASN A 73 11.20 -35.52 -3.96
N ALA A 74 10.21 -36.40 -3.81
CA ALA A 74 10.44 -37.82 -3.50
C ALA A 74 11.32 -38.55 -4.53
N SER A 75 11.42 -38.06 -5.76
CA SER A 75 12.30 -38.63 -6.80
C SER A 75 13.77 -38.21 -6.67
N GLU A 76 14.05 -37.14 -5.94
CA GLU A 76 15.39 -36.61 -5.68
C GLU A 76 15.96 -37.18 -4.39
N LEU A 77 15.10 -37.53 -3.43
CA LEU A 77 15.51 -38.14 -2.16
C LEU A 77 15.98 -39.59 -2.34
N ILE A 78 17.24 -39.85 -1.94
CA ILE A 78 17.79 -41.21 -1.87
C ILE A 78 17.49 -41.84 -0.51
N PHE A 79 17.80 -41.13 0.59
CA PHE A 79 17.42 -41.50 1.95
C PHE A 79 17.46 -40.29 2.89
N ALA A 80 16.78 -40.42 4.04
CA ALA A 80 16.80 -39.48 5.15
C ALA A 80 17.00 -40.24 6.48
N HIS A 81 17.67 -39.63 7.46
CA HIS A 81 17.88 -40.20 8.79
C HIS A 81 18.13 -39.11 9.84
N LEU A 82 17.77 -39.40 11.10
CA LEU A 82 17.92 -38.47 12.23
C LEU A 82 19.28 -38.55 12.93
N ASN A 83 20.25 -39.29 12.38
CA ASN A 83 21.57 -39.53 13.00
C ASN A 83 21.60 -40.03 14.45
N GLY A 84 20.46 -40.42 15.05
CA GLY A 84 20.38 -40.83 16.45
C GLY A 84 19.81 -39.75 17.39
N SER A 85 19.40 -38.61 16.84
CA SER A 85 18.63 -37.59 17.55
C SER A 85 17.27 -38.12 18.01
N ASP A 86 16.74 -37.50 19.07
CA ASP A 86 15.40 -37.78 19.56
C ASP A 86 14.36 -37.26 18.57
N ALA A 87 13.39 -38.12 18.23
CA ALA A 87 12.29 -37.75 17.36
C ALA A 87 11.34 -36.74 18.00
N ALA A 88 11.35 -36.58 19.33
CA ALA A 88 10.59 -35.55 20.02
C ALA A 88 11.09 -34.12 19.69
N GLY A 89 12.35 -34.00 19.27
CA GLY A 89 12.94 -32.77 18.75
C GLY A 89 12.73 -32.54 17.26
N THR A 90 11.98 -33.40 16.56
CA THR A 90 11.73 -33.27 15.12
C THR A 90 10.26 -33.43 14.77
N GLY A 91 9.76 -32.67 13.80
CA GLY A 91 8.36 -32.79 13.40
C GLY A 91 8.01 -32.11 12.09
N ILE A 92 6.72 -32.15 11.80
CA ILE A 92 6.08 -31.37 10.73
C ILE A 92 5.01 -30.47 11.34
N VAL A 93 4.84 -29.30 10.76
CA VAL A 93 3.75 -28.38 11.08
C VAL A 93 2.89 -28.22 9.84
N GLN A 94 1.56 -28.23 9.98
CA GLN A 94 0.61 -28.19 8.86
C GLN A 94 -0.35 -26.99 8.90
N GLU A 95 -0.02 -26.00 9.72
CA GLU A 95 -0.77 -24.76 9.90
C GLU A 95 0.24 -23.61 10.00
N PRO A 96 -0.17 -22.36 9.69
CA PRO A 96 0.70 -21.21 9.89
C PRO A 96 1.18 -21.10 11.34
N LEU A 97 2.48 -20.93 11.52
CA LEU A 97 3.12 -20.77 12.83
C LEU A 97 4.41 -19.96 12.64
N GLY A 98 4.69 -19.06 13.57
CA GLY A 98 5.74 -18.07 13.38
C GLY A 98 5.29 -16.96 12.43
N SER A 99 6.24 -16.09 12.08
CA SER A 99 5.99 -14.94 11.21
C SER A 99 5.94 -15.30 9.72
N TYR A 100 6.59 -16.38 9.29
CA TYR A 100 6.91 -16.63 7.87
C TYR A 100 6.45 -17.99 7.32
N PHE A 101 6.06 -18.94 8.18
CA PHE A 101 5.88 -20.34 7.77
C PHE A 101 4.41 -20.77 7.73
N PRO A 102 4.01 -21.62 6.76
CA PRO A 102 4.84 -22.16 5.68
C PRO A 102 5.18 -21.11 4.59
N VAL A 103 6.39 -21.19 4.05
CA VAL A 103 6.86 -20.34 2.93
C VAL A 103 6.24 -20.83 1.62
N THR A 104 6.18 -22.15 1.45
CA THR A 104 5.58 -22.81 0.29
C THR A 104 4.68 -23.96 0.71
N GLY A 105 3.66 -24.24 -0.10
CA GLY A 105 2.73 -25.32 0.19
C GLY A 105 1.89 -25.05 1.44
N ASN A 106 1.72 -26.07 2.28
CA ASN A 106 0.88 -26.03 3.48
C ASN A 106 1.50 -26.73 4.70
N SER A 107 2.81 -26.98 4.65
CA SER A 107 3.54 -27.61 5.74
C SER A 107 4.99 -27.22 5.69
N PHE A 108 5.66 -27.26 6.85
CA PHE A 108 7.10 -27.03 6.97
C PHE A 108 7.72 -27.96 8.02
N ALA A 109 9.04 -28.12 8.01
CA ALA A 109 9.77 -28.91 8.98
C ALA A 109 10.18 -28.10 10.21
N ILE A 110 10.23 -28.76 11.36
CA ILE A 110 10.70 -28.19 12.62
C ILE A 110 11.77 -29.08 13.24
N LEU A 111 12.92 -28.49 13.61
CA LEU A 111 13.97 -29.12 14.41
C LEU A 111 14.21 -28.28 15.66
N SER A 112 14.02 -28.86 16.84
CA SER A 112 14.10 -28.17 18.13
C SER A 112 15.11 -28.85 19.05
N THR A 113 15.83 -28.08 19.86
CA THR A 113 16.61 -28.61 20.99
C THR A 113 15.71 -29.07 22.14
N GLY A 114 14.43 -28.70 22.10
CA GLY A 114 13.37 -29.14 22.99
C GLY A 114 12.25 -29.94 22.32
N LEU A 115 11.08 -29.98 22.96
CA LEU A 115 9.89 -30.60 22.38
C LEU A 115 9.32 -29.75 21.23
N VAL A 116 9.22 -30.32 20.03
CA VAL A 116 8.58 -29.61 18.91
C VAL A 116 7.11 -29.28 19.19
N SER A 117 6.42 -30.10 19.98
CA SER A 117 5.02 -29.85 20.36
C SER A 117 4.83 -28.59 21.23
N SER A 118 5.91 -28.07 21.79
CA SER A 118 5.89 -26.86 22.60
C SER A 118 5.95 -25.58 21.76
N ALA A 119 6.43 -25.66 20.51
CA ALA A 119 6.70 -24.46 19.70
C ALA A 119 5.45 -23.60 19.44
N SER A 120 4.25 -24.18 19.40
CA SER A 120 2.99 -23.43 19.20
C SER A 120 2.36 -22.91 20.50
N LEU A 121 2.96 -23.16 21.66
CA LEU A 121 2.45 -22.63 22.92
C LEU A 121 2.61 -21.11 22.98
N PRO A 122 1.75 -20.40 23.70
CA PRO A 122 1.96 -18.98 23.93
C PRO A 122 3.27 -18.77 24.71
N ASN A 123 3.95 -17.66 24.43
CA ASN A 123 5.05 -17.18 25.24
C ASN A 123 4.51 -16.52 26.53
N ASP A 124 4.09 -17.34 27.50
CA ASP A 124 3.57 -16.90 28.80
C ASP A 124 4.30 -17.54 30.01
N GLU A 125 5.24 -18.44 29.76
CA GLU A 125 6.13 -19.05 30.75
C GLU A 125 7.52 -18.41 30.69
N GLY A 126 8.18 -18.24 31.84
CA GLY A 126 9.46 -17.51 31.87
C GLY A 126 10.68 -18.31 31.38
N SER A 127 10.53 -19.62 31.15
CA SER A 127 11.51 -20.53 30.53
C SER A 127 10.82 -21.86 30.22
N LEU A 128 10.44 -22.09 28.96
CA LEU A 128 9.93 -23.40 28.55
C LEU A 128 11.08 -24.25 28.03
N SER A 129 11.39 -25.34 28.73
CA SER A 129 12.45 -26.26 28.29
C SER A 129 12.18 -27.73 28.54
N PHE A 130 12.73 -28.56 27.67
CA PHE A 130 12.70 -30.02 27.78
C PHE A 130 14.00 -30.67 27.30
N ILE A 131 14.65 -31.43 28.18
CA ILE A 131 15.83 -32.23 27.84
C ILE A 131 15.42 -33.46 27.02
N LEU A 132 15.97 -33.60 25.83
CA LEU A 132 15.68 -34.73 24.93
C LEU A 132 16.42 -36.02 25.35
N ASP A 133 15.86 -37.18 25.01
CA ASP A 133 16.44 -38.50 25.31
C ASP A 133 17.46 -38.95 24.22
N GLY A 134 17.91 -38.02 23.38
CA GLY A 134 18.61 -38.26 22.12
C GLY A 134 20.14 -38.22 22.21
N GLN A 135 20.76 -37.71 21.15
CA GLN A 135 22.18 -37.40 21.17
C GLN A 135 22.42 -36.08 21.87
N ASN A 136 23.57 -36.03 22.54
CA ASN A 136 24.05 -34.81 23.17
C ASN A 136 25.39 -34.43 22.53
N ASN A 137 25.64 -33.14 22.43
CA ASN A 137 26.91 -32.62 21.97
C ASN A 137 28.03 -32.87 23.01
N ILE A 138 29.24 -32.40 22.73
CA ILE A 138 30.39 -32.65 23.63
C ILE A 138 30.28 -31.96 25.01
N GLN A 139 29.38 -30.99 25.15
CA GLN A 139 29.10 -30.31 26.41
C GLN A 139 28.04 -31.05 27.24
N GLY A 140 27.32 -32.00 26.63
CA GLY A 140 26.26 -32.77 27.27
C GLY A 140 24.85 -32.22 27.04
N ASN A 141 24.70 -31.25 26.15
CA ASN A 141 23.44 -30.58 25.82
C ASN A 141 22.84 -31.13 24.52
N ASP A 142 21.57 -30.83 24.25
CA ASP A 142 20.79 -31.46 23.18
C ASP A 142 21.31 -31.12 21.78
N ILE A 143 21.33 -32.13 20.90
CA ILE A 143 21.63 -31.98 19.47
C ILE A 143 20.62 -32.75 18.63
N VAL A 144 20.00 -32.04 17.70
CA VAL A 144 19.03 -32.60 16.76
C VAL A 144 19.52 -32.45 15.33
N GLN A 145 19.53 -33.57 14.60
CA GLN A 145 20.02 -33.66 13.25
C GLN A 145 19.00 -34.28 12.29
N LEU A 146 18.97 -33.74 11.07
CA LEU A 146 18.31 -34.36 9.92
C LEU A 146 19.34 -34.46 8.79
N ALA A 147 19.74 -35.68 8.44
CA ALA A 147 20.73 -35.95 7.41
C ALA A 147 20.09 -36.62 6.20
N LEU A 148 20.28 -35.99 5.04
CA LEU A 148 19.65 -36.33 3.77
C LEU A 148 20.71 -36.70 2.73
N ARG A 149 20.37 -37.64 1.85
CA ARG A 149 21.10 -37.84 0.60
C ARG A 149 20.19 -37.54 -0.57
N LEU A 150 20.59 -36.58 -1.39
CA LEU A 150 19.79 -36.05 -2.49
C LEU A 150 20.50 -36.23 -3.83
N ARG A 151 19.71 -36.36 -4.90
CA ARG A 151 20.18 -36.33 -6.29
C ARG A 151 19.94 -34.95 -6.86
N VAL A 152 21.02 -34.32 -7.31
CA VAL A 152 20.96 -33.02 -7.99
C VAL A 152 20.40 -33.20 -9.41
N PRO A 153 19.37 -32.45 -9.83
CA PRO A 153 18.90 -32.46 -11.20
C PRO A 153 20.00 -32.04 -12.20
N GLU A 154 19.96 -32.59 -13.41
CA GLU A 154 20.91 -32.25 -14.49
C GLU A 154 20.83 -30.77 -14.93
N THR A 155 19.80 -30.04 -14.50
CA THR A 155 19.51 -28.66 -14.89
C THR A 155 19.80 -27.64 -13.79
N ALA A 156 20.30 -28.06 -12.62
CA ALA A 156 20.50 -27.18 -11.49
C ALA A 156 21.96 -27.18 -11.04
N ASN A 157 22.46 -26.00 -10.67
CA ASN A 157 23.82 -25.78 -10.17
C ASN A 157 23.83 -25.22 -8.75
N CYS A 158 22.67 -25.08 -8.11
CA CYS A 158 22.52 -24.45 -6.81
C CYS A 158 21.45 -25.16 -5.96
N ALA A 159 21.75 -25.41 -4.69
CA ALA A 159 20.75 -25.73 -3.68
C ALA A 159 20.30 -24.44 -2.98
N SER A 160 19.00 -24.31 -2.74
CA SER A 160 18.39 -23.20 -2.01
C SER A 160 17.42 -23.75 -0.96
N ILE A 161 17.40 -23.17 0.22
CA ILE A 161 16.49 -23.55 1.31
C ILE A 161 16.14 -22.33 2.16
N ASP A 162 14.89 -22.21 2.56
CA ASP A 162 14.42 -21.13 3.44
C ASP A 162 14.30 -21.63 4.88
N PHE A 163 14.71 -20.81 5.84
CA PHE A 163 14.62 -21.14 7.25
C PHE A 163 14.54 -19.89 8.13
N ALA A 164 14.07 -20.03 9.37
CA ALA A 164 14.25 -19.03 10.42
C ALA A 164 14.60 -19.72 11.74
N PHE A 165 15.44 -19.06 12.54
CA PHE A 165 15.91 -19.55 13.83
C PHE A 165 15.22 -18.80 14.97
N TYR A 166 14.61 -19.55 15.88
CA TYR A 166 13.82 -19.07 17.01
C TYR A 166 14.50 -19.52 18.30
N SER A 167 14.49 -18.67 19.34
CA SER A 167 15.09 -19.00 20.63
C SER A 167 14.42 -18.28 21.79
N GLU A 168 14.31 -18.95 22.94
CA GLU A 168 13.98 -18.33 24.23
C GLU A 168 15.19 -17.59 24.82
N GLU A 169 16.36 -17.67 24.18
CA GLU A 169 17.55 -16.95 24.62
C GLU A 169 17.58 -15.50 24.08
N PHE A 170 16.71 -15.19 23.13
CA PHE A 170 16.59 -13.86 22.54
C PHE A 170 15.67 -12.96 23.36
N PRO A 171 15.92 -11.65 23.44
CA PRO A 171 17.20 -10.97 23.20
C PRO A 171 18.14 -11.00 24.42
N GLU A 172 17.72 -11.55 25.55
CA GLU A 172 18.37 -11.41 26.87
C GLU A 172 19.80 -11.94 26.92
N PHE A 173 20.08 -13.02 26.18
CA PHE A 173 21.34 -13.75 26.24
C PHE A 173 22.22 -13.54 25.00
N VAL A 174 21.86 -12.59 24.13
CA VAL A 174 22.72 -12.16 23.01
C VAL A 174 24.05 -11.63 23.55
N GLY A 175 25.15 -12.15 23.00
CA GLY A 175 26.53 -11.87 23.42
C GLY A 175 26.97 -12.64 24.67
N SER A 176 26.18 -13.59 25.14
CA SER A 176 26.47 -14.40 26.31
C SER A 176 27.09 -15.76 25.94
N GLN A 177 27.22 -16.62 26.96
CA GLN A 177 27.75 -17.98 26.79
C GLN A 177 26.72 -19.02 26.36
N PHE A 178 25.45 -18.64 26.42
CA PHE A 178 24.35 -19.44 25.95
C PHE A 178 24.08 -18.98 24.53
N ASN A 179 24.36 -19.89 23.60
CA ASN A 179 24.58 -19.54 22.20
C ASN A 179 24.13 -20.66 21.28
N ASP A 180 22.88 -21.07 21.44
CA ASP A 180 22.27 -22.09 20.61
C ASP A 180 22.49 -21.78 19.12
N THR A 181 22.76 -22.84 18.36
CA THR A 181 23.31 -22.71 17.00
C THR A 181 22.59 -23.62 16.03
N PHE A 182 22.32 -23.11 14.83
CA PHE A 182 21.80 -23.85 13.70
C PHE A 182 22.79 -23.86 12.54
N THR A 183 22.97 -25.02 11.90
CA THR A 183 23.86 -25.21 10.75
C THR A 183 23.19 -26.07 9.68
N ILE A 184 23.55 -25.79 8.42
CA ILE A 184 23.22 -26.63 7.28
C ILE A 184 24.53 -26.95 6.56
N GLU A 185 24.98 -28.20 6.66
CA GLU A 185 26.25 -28.64 6.07
C GLU A 185 26.01 -29.40 4.75
N ILE A 186 26.86 -29.14 3.76
CA ILE A 186 26.88 -29.90 2.49
C ILE A 186 28.10 -30.83 2.42
N GLY A 187 27.89 -32.06 1.97
CA GLY A 187 28.89 -33.12 1.99
C GLY A 187 28.97 -33.81 3.35
N ASP A 188 30.19 -34.14 3.77
CA ASP A 188 30.41 -34.77 5.08
C ASP A 188 30.14 -33.76 6.21
N SER A 189 29.16 -34.03 7.07
CA SER A 189 28.93 -33.22 8.28
C SER A 189 30.13 -33.32 9.21
N ASN A 190 30.73 -32.17 9.53
CA ASN A 190 31.93 -32.08 10.35
C ASN A 190 31.98 -30.73 11.05
N PHE A 191 31.63 -30.72 12.33
CA PHE A 191 31.74 -29.54 13.18
C PHE A 191 32.53 -29.84 14.46
N THR A 192 33.09 -28.78 15.06
CA THR A 192 33.73 -28.83 16.37
C THR A 192 33.22 -27.71 17.25
N ILE A 193 32.97 -27.99 18.53
CA ILE A 193 32.60 -26.97 19.51
C ILE A 193 33.87 -26.55 20.27
N VAL A 194 34.17 -25.25 20.25
CA VAL A 194 35.33 -24.65 20.94
C VAL A 194 34.83 -23.54 21.86
N GLY A 195 34.71 -23.85 23.15
CA GLY A 195 34.09 -22.91 24.08
C GLY A 195 32.60 -22.79 23.77
N GLN A 196 32.16 -21.62 23.31
CA GLN A 196 30.77 -21.27 23.00
C GLN A 196 30.53 -21.12 21.49
N GLU A 197 31.55 -21.41 20.67
CA GLU A 197 31.50 -21.28 19.22
C GLU A 197 31.48 -22.66 18.56
N VAL A 198 30.70 -22.77 17.49
CA VAL A 198 30.72 -23.90 16.58
C VAL A 198 31.61 -23.54 15.39
N LEU A 199 32.52 -24.43 15.04
CA LEU A 199 33.27 -24.38 13.79
C LEU A 199 32.76 -25.49 12.88
N ALA A 200 31.97 -25.12 11.87
CA ALA A 200 31.40 -26.04 10.89
C ALA A 200 31.91 -25.66 9.48
N PRO A 201 33.09 -26.14 9.05
CA PRO A 201 33.70 -25.78 7.76
C PRO A 201 32.85 -26.06 6.52
N ASN A 202 31.89 -26.98 6.61
CA ASN A 202 31.00 -27.33 5.51
C ASN A 202 29.61 -26.69 5.61
N ASN A 203 29.40 -25.84 6.64
CA ASN A 203 28.17 -25.08 6.81
C ASN A 203 28.04 -24.04 5.70
N PHE A 204 26.84 -23.91 5.14
CA PHE A 204 26.49 -22.84 4.22
C PHE A 204 25.33 -21.96 4.72
N ALA A 205 24.84 -22.21 5.94
CA ALA A 205 23.90 -21.32 6.64
C ALA A 205 24.66 -20.35 7.56
N PHE A 206 25.19 -19.27 6.99
CA PHE A 206 25.98 -18.27 7.71
C PHE A 206 25.70 -16.87 7.17
N ASP A 207 25.94 -15.85 7.99
CA ASP A 207 25.70 -14.45 7.63
C ASP A 207 26.71 -13.89 6.59
N ASP A 208 26.46 -12.67 6.09
CA ASP A 208 27.38 -11.93 5.20
C ASP A 208 28.80 -11.76 5.76
N ALA A 209 28.98 -11.86 7.08
CA ALA A 209 30.26 -11.79 7.76
C ALA A 209 30.89 -13.19 7.99
N GLY A 210 30.22 -14.26 7.58
CA GLY A 210 30.64 -15.66 7.72
C GLY A 210 30.37 -16.27 9.09
N ASN A 211 29.56 -15.62 9.93
CA ASN A 211 29.18 -16.16 11.24
C ASN A 211 28.03 -17.15 11.10
N ILE A 212 28.09 -18.26 11.84
CA ILE A 212 27.04 -19.29 11.84
C ILE A 212 25.79 -18.74 12.51
N VAL A 213 24.60 -19.09 12.02
CA VAL A 213 23.34 -18.73 12.67
C VAL A 213 23.28 -19.25 14.11
N SER A 214 23.29 -18.32 15.05
CA SER A 214 23.21 -18.57 16.48
C SER A 214 22.57 -17.39 17.20
N VAL A 215 22.33 -17.53 18.51
CA VAL A 215 21.83 -16.45 19.37
C VAL A 215 22.74 -15.21 19.35
N ASN A 216 24.04 -15.38 19.11
CA ASN A 216 25.00 -14.28 19.03
C ASN A 216 25.09 -13.61 17.65
N THR A 217 24.62 -14.26 16.59
CA THR A 217 24.71 -13.74 15.22
C THR A 217 23.36 -13.20 14.80
N VAL A 218 23.05 -11.99 15.27
CA VAL A 218 21.77 -11.36 14.99
C VAL A 218 21.78 -10.70 13.61
N PHE A 219 21.08 -11.32 12.67
CA PHE A 219 20.20 -10.63 11.73
C PHE A 219 18.88 -10.31 12.45
N GLY A 220 18.34 -9.11 12.26
CA GLY A 220 17.32 -8.46 13.10
C GLY A 220 16.37 -9.39 13.86
N VAL A 221 16.61 -9.56 15.17
CA VAL A 221 15.68 -10.27 16.07
C VAL A 221 14.38 -9.50 16.16
N GLN A 222 13.27 -10.15 15.80
CA GLN A 222 11.94 -9.58 15.97
C GLN A 222 11.35 -10.03 17.31
N PRO A 223 10.80 -9.09 18.12
CA PRO A 223 9.97 -9.46 19.27
C PRO A 223 8.58 -9.90 18.79
N ASP A 224 7.93 -10.78 19.57
CA ASP A 224 6.61 -11.36 19.27
C ASP A 224 6.61 -12.30 18.05
N THR A 225 7.05 -13.53 18.30
CA THR A 225 7.22 -14.59 17.31
C THR A 225 5.92 -15.32 16.95
N GLY A 226 4.82 -15.11 17.69
CA GLY A 226 3.63 -15.96 17.60
C GLY A 226 3.87 -17.43 18.01
N THR A 227 4.98 -17.70 18.70
CA THR A 227 5.42 -19.02 19.21
C THR A 227 5.75 -18.94 20.70
N THR A 228 6.26 -20.01 21.31
CA THR A 228 6.79 -19.95 22.68
C THR A 228 8.03 -19.06 22.75
N TYR A 229 8.85 -19.04 21.70
CA TYR A 229 10.16 -18.40 21.70
C TYR A 229 10.10 -16.87 21.79
N ASP A 230 11.06 -16.29 22.50
CA ASP A 230 11.12 -14.85 22.78
C ASP A 230 11.55 -14.00 21.57
N GLY A 231 12.28 -14.59 20.62
CA GLY A 231 12.64 -13.93 19.37
C GLY A 231 12.97 -14.88 18.24
N ASP A 232 13.00 -14.34 17.02
CA ASP A 232 13.37 -15.05 15.79
C ASP A 232 14.23 -14.20 14.86
N THR A 233 15.03 -14.87 14.02
CA THR A 233 15.65 -14.23 12.86
C THR A 233 14.58 -13.85 11.82
N PRO A 234 14.88 -12.94 10.88
CA PRO A 234 14.08 -12.83 9.66
C PRO A 234 14.06 -14.16 8.90
N LEU A 235 13.18 -14.27 7.90
CA LEU A 235 13.26 -15.36 6.93
C LEU A 235 14.62 -15.30 6.21
N LEU A 236 15.39 -16.37 6.27
CA LEU A 236 16.72 -16.50 5.66
C LEU A 236 16.68 -17.52 4.54
N THR A 237 17.32 -17.22 3.41
CA THR A 237 17.53 -18.16 2.31
C THR A 237 19.00 -18.58 2.29
N ALA A 238 19.30 -19.84 2.61
CA ALA A 238 20.63 -20.41 2.46
C ALA A 238 20.84 -20.99 1.07
N LYS A 239 21.95 -20.62 0.41
CA LYS A 239 22.35 -21.17 -0.89
C LYS A 239 23.70 -21.85 -0.82
N THR A 240 23.94 -22.80 -1.73
CA THR A 240 25.28 -23.38 -1.94
C THR A 240 25.42 -24.02 -3.34
N PRO A 241 26.59 -23.90 -4.01
CA PRO A 241 26.83 -24.54 -5.28
C PRO A 241 26.73 -26.04 -5.21
N VAL A 242 26.13 -26.63 -6.25
CA VAL A 242 26.12 -28.08 -6.48
C VAL A 242 26.46 -28.42 -7.92
N VAL A 243 26.88 -29.67 -8.13
CA VAL A 243 27.20 -30.17 -9.47
C VAL A 243 25.97 -30.88 -10.05
N PRO A 244 25.49 -30.49 -11.24
CA PRO A 244 24.37 -31.16 -11.88
C PRO A 244 24.59 -32.67 -12.01
N GLY A 245 23.58 -33.47 -11.65
CA GLY A 245 23.62 -34.94 -11.74
C GLY A 245 24.32 -35.68 -10.58
N ASP A 246 25.01 -34.96 -9.69
CA ASP A 246 25.71 -35.56 -8.55
C ASP A 246 24.75 -36.04 -7.45
N LEU A 247 25.31 -36.84 -6.54
CA LEU A 247 24.68 -37.15 -5.26
C LEU A 247 25.35 -36.31 -4.17
N VAL A 248 24.55 -35.57 -3.42
CA VAL A 248 25.02 -34.73 -2.32
C VAL A 248 24.38 -35.17 -1.01
N ASP A 249 25.17 -35.11 0.06
CA ASP A 249 24.67 -35.29 1.42
C ASP A 249 24.44 -33.90 2.02
N VAL A 250 23.31 -33.67 2.68
CA VAL A 250 22.95 -32.39 3.32
C VAL A 250 22.50 -32.69 4.75
N THR A 251 23.11 -32.02 5.73
CA THR A 251 22.81 -32.25 7.15
C THR A 251 22.39 -30.95 7.83
N PHE A 252 21.17 -30.93 8.33
CA PHE A 252 20.64 -29.87 9.18
C PHE A 252 20.93 -30.23 10.63
N THR A 253 21.50 -29.31 11.40
CA THR A 253 21.84 -29.54 12.81
C THR A 253 21.46 -28.33 13.63
N ILE A 254 20.65 -28.53 14.66
CA ILE A 254 20.42 -27.56 15.74
C ILE A 254 21.04 -28.09 17.03
N MET A 255 21.69 -27.21 17.79
CA MET A 255 22.43 -27.54 18.99
C MET A 255 22.15 -26.53 20.08
N ASP A 256 21.89 -27.07 21.26
CA ASP A 256 21.85 -26.32 22.52
C ASP A 256 23.28 -26.15 23.06
N LEU A 257 23.69 -24.91 23.36
CA LEU A 257 25.04 -24.59 23.83
C LEU A 257 25.01 -23.77 25.12
N GLY A 258 25.78 -24.23 26.11
CA GLY A 258 25.96 -23.53 27.38
C GLY A 258 25.21 -24.18 28.53
N ASP A 259 23.90 -24.41 28.40
CA ASP A 259 23.10 -25.18 29.35
C ASP A 259 22.00 -26.02 28.67
N SER A 260 20.85 -26.27 29.30
CA SER A 260 19.68 -26.92 28.67
C SER A 260 18.40 -26.39 29.33
N ILE A 261 18.38 -25.08 29.61
CA ILE A 261 17.30 -24.39 30.32
C ILE A 261 16.39 -23.64 29.36
N TYR A 262 16.91 -23.22 28.21
CA TYR A 262 16.18 -22.50 27.18
C TYR A 262 16.32 -23.27 25.87
N ASP A 263 15.18 -23.58 25.26
CA ASP A 263 15.18 -24.33 24.01
C ASP A 263 15.17 -23.35 22.82
N SER A 264 15.70 -23.83 21.69
CA SER A 264 15.72 -23.14 20.41
C SER A 264 15.17 -24.05 19.31
N THR A 265 14.67 -23.46 18.22
CA THR A 265 14.16 -24.23 17.08
C THR A 265 14.50 -23.58 15.75
N ALA A 266 14.56 -24.40 14.71
CA ALA A 266 14.65 -23.98 13.33
C ALA A 266 13.40 -24.44 12.59
N PHE A 267 12.70 -23.47 11.98
CA PHE A 267 11.65 -23.74 11.00
C PHE A 267 12.29 -23.74 9.61
N ILE A 268 11.98 -24.75 8.80
CA ILE A 268 12.70 -25.02 7.55
C ILE A 268 11.70 -25.41 6.46
N ASP A 269 11.77 -24.74 5.30
CA ASP A 269 10.83 -24.90 4.19
C ASP A 269 11.44 -24.54 2.82
N ASN A 270 10.70 -24.79 1.73
CA ASN A 270 11.02 -24.36 0.36
C ASN A 270 12.40 -24.84 -0.16
N PHE A 271 12.74 -26.12 0.07
CA PHE A 271 13.95 -26.68 -0.54
C PHE A 271 13.80 -26.71 -2.06
N SER A 272 14.75 -26.12 -2.77
CA SER A 272 14.70 -26.09 -4.23
C SER A 272 16.07 -26.19 -4.89
N TRP A 273 16.06 -26.80 -6.08
CA TRP A 273 17.18 -26.81 -7.00
C TRP A 273 17.02 -25.68 -8.01
N VAL A 274 17.98 -24.76 -8.07
CA VAL A 274 17.92 -23.60 -8.97
C VAL A 274 19.12 -23.57 -9.92
N ASP A 275 18.89 -23.01 -11.11
CA ASP A 275 19.95 -22.62 -12.04
C ASP A 275 20.30 -21.15 -11.76
N ASP A 276 21.25 -20.94 -10.86
CA ASP A 276 21.68 -19.62 -10.38
C ASP A 276 23.16 -19.40 -10.76
N PRO A 277 23.46 -18.44 -11.65
CA PRO A 277 24.84 -18.17 -12.08
C PRO A 277 25.72 -17.52 -10.99
N ILE A 278 25.14 -17.04 -9.90
CA ILE A 278 25.86 -16.44 -8.76
C ILE A 278 26.07 -17.49 -7.68
N CYS A 279 24.99 -18.14 -7.22
CA CYS A 279 24.98 -19.20 -6.20
C CYS A 279 26.16 -19.20 -5.21
N ASP A 280 26.36 -18.10 -4.48
CA ASP A 280 27.40 -18.04 -3.47
C ASP A 280 26.90 -18.72 -2.17
N PRO A 281 27.77 -19.46 -1.43
CA PRO A 281 27.40 -20.00 -0.13
C PRO A 281 27.10 -18.90 0.89
N GLY A 282 26.03 -19.07 1.66
CA GLY A 282 25.63 -18.15 2.72
C GLY A 282 24.12 -18.06 2.87
N SER A 283 23.69 -17.32 3.88
CA SER A 283 22.30 -17.00 4.19
C SER A 283 22.07 -15.50 4.10
N ASP A 284 21.20 -15.11 3.18
CA ASP A 284 20.71 -13.75 3.05
C ASP A 284 19.29 -13.65 3.60
N GLU A 285 18.92 -12.49 4.14
CA GLU A 285 17.50 -12.19 4.41
C GLU A 285 16.69 -12.30 3.10
N ALA A 286 15.51 -12.91 3.18
CA ALA A 286 14.60 -13.02 2.05
C ALA A 286 14.15 -11.61 1.64
N PHE A 287 14.62 -11.20 0.48
CA PHE A 287 14.37 -9.88 -0.07
C PHE A 287 13.43 -9.99 -1.26
N TYR A 288 12.34 -9.23 -1.20
CA TYR A 288 11.41 -9.05 -2.28
C TYR A 288 11.70 -7.76 -3.05
N SER A 289 11.24 -7.74 -4.29
CA SER A 289 11.25 -6.60 -5.17
C SER A 289 9.82 -6.14 -5.46
N VAL A 290 9.64 -4.82 -5.51
CA VAL A 290 8.37 -4.21 -5.90
C VAL A 290 8.64 -3.28 -7.06
N SER A 291 7.98 -3.52 -8.18
CA SER A 291 8.12 -2.74 -9.40
C SER A 291 6.77 -2.41 -10.01
N GLY A 292 6.81 -1.45 -10.92
CA GLY A 292 5.63 -0.99 -11.63
C GLY A 292 5.95 0.19 -12.52
N THR A 293 4.89 0.83 -13.01
CA THR A 293 5.00 1.95 -13.93
C THR A 293 4.21 3.16 -13.47
N VAL A 294 4.71 4.34 -13.83
CA VAL A 294 4.00 5.60 -13.65
C VAL A 294 3.71 6.21 -15.00
N THR A 295 2.41 6.44 -15.26
CA THR A 295 1.94 6.99 -16.53
C THR A 295 1.11 8.26 -16.33
N ASN A 296 1.01 9.06 -17.39
CA ASN A 296 0.10 10.18 -17.43
C ASN A 296 -1.31 9.71 -17.89
N PRO A 297 -2.33 10.58 -17.86
CA PRO A 297 -3.69 10.23 -18.31
C PRO A 297 -3.81 9.77 -19.76
N LYS A 298 -2.83 10.10 -20.62
CA LYS A 298 -2.74 9.68 -22.02
C LYS A 298 -2.05 8.31 -22.18
N GLY A 299 -1.60 7.70 -21.08
CA GLY A 299 -0.88 6.42 -21.06
C GLY A 299 0.60 6.54 -21.40
N GLU A 300 1.15 7.76 -21.44
CA GLU A 300 2.55 8.00 -21.73
C GLU A 300 3.39 7.87 -20.45
N PRO A 301 4.63 7.38 -20.53
CA PRO A 301 5.48 7.18 -19.36
C PRO A 301 5.91 8.49 -18.70
N VAL A 302 6.03 8.48 -17.38
CA VAL A 302 6.43 9.65 -16.58
C VAL A 302 7.73 9.36 -15.87
N ALA A 303 8.82 9.98 -16.33
CA ALA A 303 10.14 9.87 -15.73
C ALA A 303 10.31 10.75 -14.49
N ASN A 304 11.30 10.43 -13.65
CA ASN A 304 11.71 11.21 -12.48
C ASN A 304 10.56 11.42 -11.47
N VAL A 305 9.72 10.42 -11.25
CA VAL A 305 8.77 10.35 -10.13
C VAL A 305 9.49 9.64 -9.00
N GLU A 306 9.55 10.25 -7.83
CA GLU A 306 10.07 9.65 -6.60
C GLU A 306 8.97 8.75 -6.02
N LEU A 307 9.28 7.49 -5.74
CA LEU A 307 8.40 6.56 -5.06
C LEU A 307 8.99 6.31 -3.68
N ASN A 308 8.17 6.45 -2.63
CA ASN A 308 8.54 6.13 -1.27
C ASN A 308 7.75 4.90 -0.81
N ALA A 309 8.44 3.91 -0.27
CA ALA A 309 7.84 2.80 0.46
C ALA A 309 8.18 2.99 1.94
N GLN A 310 7.17 3.02 2.81
CA GLN A 310 7.35 3.12 4.26
C GLN A 310 6.88 1.82 4.91
N ASP A 311 7.74 1.19 5.71
CA ASP A 311 7.38 0.01 6.51
C ASP A 311 6.72 0.41 7.85
N ASP A 312 6.18 -0.57 8.57
CA ASP A 312 5.51 -0.38 9.88
C ASP A 312 6.43 0.18 10.97
N LEU A 313 7.75 0.00 10.83
CA LEU A 313 8.76 0.56 11.74
C LEU A 313 9.10 2.01 11.40
N GLY A 314 8.57 2.53 10.29
CA GLY A 314 8.74 3.90 9.83
C GLY A 314 9.99 4.12 8.97
N ASN A 315 10.71 3.07 8.57
CA ASN A 315 11.83 3.18 7.64
C ASN A 315 11.31 3.57 6.25
N ILE A 316 12.09 4.34 5.49
CA ILE A 316 11.70 4.84 4.17
C ILE A 316 12.70 4.35 3.13
N TYR A 317 12.18 3.60 2.16
CA TYR A 317 12.87 3.17 0.96
C TYR A 317 12.44 4.06 -0.20
N THR A 318 13.36 4.30 -1.15
CA THR A 318 13.08 5.18 -2.29
C THR A 318 13.44 4.53 -3.61
N ALA A 319 12.62 4.78 -4.62
CA ALA A 319 12.87 4.44 -6.02
C ALA A 319 12.55 5.65 -6.91
N THR A 320 13.03 5.66 -8.15
CA THR A 320 12.72 6.73 -9.10
C THR A 320 12.40 6.14 -10.46
N THR A 321 11.39 6.68 -11.13
CA THR A 321 11.03 6.20 -12.48
C THR A 321 12.06 6.59 -13.52
N ASP A 322 12.39 5.64 -14.41
CA ASP A 322 13.25 5.84 -15.56
C ASP A 322 12.54 6.60 -16.71
N ASN A 323 13.23 6.78 -17.84
CA ASN A 323 12.66 7.43 -19.03
C ASN A 323 11.45 6.68 -19.65
N ASN A 324 11.26 5.42 -19.31
CA ASN A 324 10.12 4.59 -19.71
C ASN A 324 9.03 4.54 -18.62
N GLY A 325 9.15 5.37 -17.57
CA GLY A 325 8.19 5.43 -16.48
C GLY A 325 8.25 4.23 -15.54
N LYS A 326 9.26 3.37 -15.63
CA LYS A 326 9.40 2.17 -14.79
C LYS A 326 10.19 2.47 -13.54
N TYR A 327 9.80 1.90 -12.41
CA TYR A 327 10.57 1.94 -11.16
C TYR A 327 10.68 0.55 -10.55
N GLN A 328 11.65 0.37 -9.66
CA GLN A 328 11.82 -0.86 -8.88
C GLN A 328 12.45 -0.55 -7.52
N PHE A 329 11.84 -1.06 -6.47
CA PHE A 329 12.47 -1.28 -5.18
C PHE A 329 13.12 -2.65 -5.19
N ASN A 330 14.34 -2.72 -4.68
CA ASN A 330 15.06 -3.97 -4.47
C ASN A 330 15.32 -4.10 -2.97
N LYS A 331 15.42 -5.34 -2.48
CA LYS A 331 15.79 -5.60 -1.09
C LYS A 331 14.80 -5.04 -0.08
N LEU A 332 13.51 -5.26 -0.31
CA LEU A 332 12.48 -5.05 0.69
C LEU A 332 12.26 -6.35 1.46
N LEU A 333 12.24 -6.27 2.78
CA LEU A 333 11.89 -7.42 3.61
C LEU A 333 10.39 -7.73 3.51
N GLU A 334 10.01 -8.93 3.92
CA GLU A 334 8.62 -9.27 4.21
C GLU A 334 8.00 -8.25 5.18
N GLY A 335 6.75 -7.87 4.94
CA GLY A 335 6.00 -7.00 5.84
C GLY A 335 5.03 -6.07 5.14
N ASP A 336 4.36 -5.23 5.93
CA ASP A 336 3.42 -4.23 5.43
C ASP A 336 4.13 -2.94 5.03
N TYR A 337 3.76 -2.43 3.85
CA TYR A 337 4.31 -1.19 3.30
C TYR A 337 3.20 -0.27 2.79
N THR A 338 3.37 1.03 3.03
CA THR A 338 2.63 2.08 2.34
C THR A 338 3.49 2.70 1.24
N PHE A 339 3.07 2.52 -0.02
CA PHE A 339 3.73 3.10 -1.20
C PHE A 339 3.10 4.43 -1.58
N LYS A 340 3.94 5.44 -1.84
CA LYS A 340 3.52 6.80 -2.18
C LYS A 340 4.37 7.42 -3.29
N PRO A 341 3.78 7.74 -4.46
CA PRO A 341 4.45 8.54 -5.48
C PRO A 341 4.50 10.03 -5.10
N LYS A 342 5.56 10.69 -5.56
CA LYS A 342 5.79 12.11 -5.34
C LYS A 342 6.50 12.72 -6.53
N LYS A 343 5.92 13.81 -7.04
CA LYS A 343 6.55 14.70 -8.01
C LYS A 343 5.98 16.10 -7.80
N SER A 344 6.85 17.10 -7.80
CA SER A 344 6.43 18.49 -7.55
C SER A 344 5.37 18.92 -8.57
N GLY A 345 4.29 19.54 -8.09
CA GLY A 345 3.17 19.98 -8.91
C GLY A 345 2.26 18.87 -9.44
N HIS A 346 2.38 17.63 -8.97
CA HIS A 346 1.64 16.51 -9.52
C HIS A 346 0.88 15.75 -8.45
N GLU A 347 -0.37 15.37 -8.76
CA GLU A 347 -1.20 14.46 -7.97
C GLU A 347 -1.23 13.09 -8.62
N PHE A 348 -1.43 12.03 -7.82
CA PHE A 348 -1.43 10.65 -8.30
C PHE A 348 -2.71 9.93 -7.90
N SER A 349 -3.13 8.98 -8.73
CA SER A 349 -4.19 8.02 -8.47
C SER A 349 -3.65 6.59 -8.68
N PRO A 350 -3.68 5.73 -7.66
CA PRO A 350 -4.02 6.08 -6.27
C PRO A 350 -2.98 7.02 -5.65
N GLN A 351 -3.33 7.73 -4.58
CA GLN A 351 -2.40 8.65 -3.88
C GLN A 351 -1.40 7.88 -3.01
N THR A 352 -1.86 6.78 -2.42
CA THR A 352 -1.05 5.79 -1.70
C THR A 352 -1.58 4.39 -2.01
N THR A 353 -0.77 3.37 -1.79
CA THR A 353 -1.21 1.98 -1.86
C THR A 353 -0.56 1.20 -0.73
N ASP A 354 -1.37 0.55 0.09
CA ASP A 354 -0.90 -0.33 1.14
C ASP A 354 -0.79 -1.76 0.57
N LEU A 355 0.30 -2.44 0.91
CA LEU A 355 0.61 -3.79 0.41
C LEU A 355 1.36 -4.58 1.49
N THR A 356 0.83 -5.75 1.84
CA THR A 356 1.55 -6.80 2.56
C THR A 356 2.44 -7.54 1.57
N LEU A 357 3.74 -7.43 1.74
CA LEU A 357 4.75 -7.99 0.85
C LEU A 357 5.17 -9.37 1.34
N THR A 358 4.75 -10.42 0.64
CA THR A 358 5.12 -11.82 0.91
C THR A 358 5.78 -12.51 -0.30
N ALA A 359 5.94 -11.78 -1.40
CA ALA A 359 6.55 -12.22 -2.66
C ALA A 359 6.89 -11.01 -3.53
N ASP A 360 7.67 -11.21 -4.60
CA ASP A 360 7.89 -10.20 -5.63
C ASP A 360 6.57 -9.67 -6.23
N LYS A 361 6.51 -8.36 -6.50
CA LYS A 361 5.35 -7.67 -7.09
C LYS A 361 5.77 -6.80 -8.27
N ASP A 362 5.13 -6.94 -9.44
CA ASP A 362 5.57 -6.31 -10.70
C ASP A 362 4.53 -5.42 -11.41
N ASP A 363 3.40 -5.17 -10.76
CA ASP A 363 2.22 -4.47 -11.29
C ASP A 363 1.70 -3.39 -10.32
N LEU A 364 2.58 -2.81 -9.50
CA LEU A 364 2.23 -1.67 -8.66
C LEU A 364 2.25 -0.37 -9.49
N ASP A 365 1.17 -0.10 -10.21
CA ASP A 365 1.11 1.04 -11.12
C ASP A 365 0.50 2.29 -10.48
N PHE A 366 1.03 3.46 -10.84
CA PHE A 366 0.46 4.76 -10.49
C PHE A 366 0.16 5.61 -11.73
N LYS A 367 -0.84 6.50 -11.63
CA LYS A 367 -1.18 7.44 -12.70
C LYS A 367 -1.20 8.85 -12.19
N LEU A 368 -0.73 9.80 -12.99
CA LEU A 368 -0.96 11.21 -12.71
C LEU A 368 -2.46 11.52 -12.83
N LYS A 369 -3.01 12.26 -11.87
CA LYS A 369 -4.36 12.81 -12.01
C LYS A 369 -4.39 13.86 -13.11
N THR A 370 -5.53 13.97 -13.78
CA THR A 370 -5.72 15.03 -14.79
C THR A 370 -6.10 16.34 -14.11
N PRO A 371 -5.41 17.46 -14.39
CA PRO A 371 -5.83 18.77 -13.89
C PRO A 371 -7.16 19.17 -14.51
N LEU A 372 -8.11 19.53 -13.66
CA LEU A 372 -9.45 19.90 -14.05
C LEU A 372 -9.85 21.23 -13.42
N ILE A 373 -10.29 22.19 -14.23
CA ILE A 373 -10.85 23.45 -13.74
C ILE A 373 -12.37 23.45 -13.99
N LEU A 374 -13.13 23.55 -12.91
CA LEU A 374 -14.56 23.81 -12.96
C LEU A 374 -14.81 25.31 -13.15
N VAL A 375 -15.53 25.69 -14.21
CA VAL A 375 -15.82 27.09 -14.55
C VAL A 375 -17.33 27.33 -14.41
N HIS A 376 -17.74 27.94 -13.30
CA HIS A 376 -19.15 28.23 -13.07
C HIS A 376 -19.53 29.65 -13.49
N GLY A 377 -20.74 29.83 -14.02
CA GLY A 377 -21.21 31.10 -14.59
C GLY A 377 -21.71 32.16 -13.61
N TRP A 378 -21.77 31.88 -12.31
CA TRP A 378 -22.26 32.81 -11.30
C TRP A 378 -21.51 32.62 -9.99
N ARG A 379 -21.11 33.72 -9.35
CA ARG A 379 -20.32 33.75 -8.10
C ARG A 379 -21.16 33.55 -6.84
N GLY A 380 -22.49 33.42 -6.90
CA GLY A 380 -23.35 33.29 -5.71
C GLY A 380 -23.04 34.31 -4.59
N GLY A 381 -23.50 34.06 -3.37
CA GLY A 381 -23.21 34.90 -2.18
C GLY A 381 -22.23 34.26 -1.18
N ALA A 382 -21.79 33.03 -1.40
CA ALA A 382 -21.12 32.22 -0.39
C ALA A 382 -20.09 31.25 -0.99
N PHE A 383 -19.12 31.74 -1.76
CA PHE A 383 -17.94 30.94 -2.07
C PHE A 383 -16.87 31.31 -1.04
N GLY A 384 -16.50 30.33 -0.21
CA GLY A 384 -15.36 30.42 0.72
C GLY A 384 -14.05 30.68 -0.03
N LYS A 385 -13.00 31.03 0.71
CA LYS A 385 -11.73 31.61 0.24
C LYS A 385 -10.88 30.76 -0.73
N ALA A 386 -11.35 29.62 -1.22
CA ALA A 386 -10.65 28.77 -2.18
C ALA A 386 -10.99 29.12 -3.64
N SER A 387 -10.94 30.40 -3.99
CA SER A 387 -11.34 30.90 -5.31
C SER A 387 -10.19 31.68 -5.94
N LEU A 388 -9.83 31.35 -7.18
CA LEU A 388 -8.76 32.02 -7.91
C LEU A 388 -9.27 33.41 -8.37
N GLU A 389 -9.09 34.43 -7.54
CA GLU A 389 -9.56 35.79 -7.83
C GLU A 389 -8.86 36.40 -9.07
N CYS A 390 -9.53 37.35 -9.72
CA CYS A 390 -9.00 38.02 -10.91
C CYS A 390 -7.85 39.00 -10.61
N ASP A 391 -7.53 39.26 -9.34
CA ASP A 391 -6.49 40.16 -8.88
C ASP A 391 -5.28 39.34 -8.35
N ASP A 392 -4.11 39.61 -8.93
CA ASP A 392 -2.87 38.89 -8.62
C ASP A 392 -2.39 39.03 -7.16
N SER A 393 -3.00 39.93 -6.38
CA SER A 393 -2.61 40.24 -5.00
C SER A 393 -3.12 39.25 -3.94
N VAL A 394 -3.91 38.24 -4.31
CA VAL A 394 -4.49 37.23 -3.38
C VAL A 394 -4.18 35.79 -3.82
N PHE A 395 -3.02 35.51 -4.41
CA PHE A 395 -2.49 34.14 -4.54
C PHE A 395 -1.85 33.63 -3.23
N ALA A 396 -2.42 34.03 -2.07
CA ALA A 396 -1.90 33.70 -0.76
C ALA A 396 -2.46 32.34 -0.29
N GLY A 397 -1.98 31.27 -0.92
CA GLY A 397 -2.24 29.90 -0.50
C GLY A 397 -2.45 29.00 -1.70
N ASP A 398 -1.57 28.02 -1.89
CA ASP A 398 -1.70 26.93 -2.86
C ASP A 398 -2.86 25.98 -2.47
N GLN A 399 -4.07 26.53 -2.27
CA GLN A 399 -5.22 25.82 -1.73
C GLN A 399 -6.07 25.25 -2.87
N LYS A 400 -5.94 23.93 -3.05
CA LYS A 400 -6.94 23.06 -3.69
C LYS A 400 -8.17 22.99 -2.78
N LEU A 401 -9.35 22.74 -3.34
CA LEU A 401 -10.65 23.02 -2.72
C LEU A 401 -10.83 22.59 -1.25
N TYR A 402 -11.55 23.41 -0.47
CA TYR A 402 -12.27 22.97 0.73
C TYR A 402 -13.77 23.33 0.60
N VAL A 403 -14.58 22.44 1.16
CA VAL A 403 -16.03 22.47 1.30
C VAL A 403 -16.53 23.83 1.84
N PHE A 404 -17.76 24.22 1.48
CA PHE A 404 -18.40 25.50 1.82
C PHE A 404 -18.30 25.86 3.31
N ASP A 405 -17.31 26.66 3.69
CA ASP A 405 -17.24 27.25 5.02
C ASP A 405 -18.30 28.38 5.11
N TYR A 406 -19.54 28.04 5.44
CA TYR A 406 -20.55 29.02 5.81
C TYR A 406 -20.19 29.53 7.20
N ILE A 407 -19.39 30.60 7.27
CA ILE A 407 -19.13 31.28 8.54
C ILE A 407 -20.48 31.82 9.03
N ASN A 408 -21.10 31.10 9.96
CA ASN A 408 -22.23 31.64 10.70
C ASN A 408 -21.74 32.91 11.39
N GLN A 409 -22.58 33.93 11.57
CA GLN A 409 -22.21 35.29 12.00
C GLN A 409 -21.50 35.38 13.39
N ASN A 410 -21.11 34.25 13.99
CA ASN A 410 -20.57 34.06 15.33
C ASN A 410 -19.14 33.46 15.40
N ASN A 411 -18.36 33.37 14.31
CA ASN A 411 -16.90 33.08 14.34
C ASN A 411 -16.44 31.75 15.02
N GLY A 412 -17.20 30.65 14.92
CA GLY A 412 -16.74 29.32 15.33
C GLY A 412 -16.62 28.35 14.14
N PRO A 413 -15.65 27.41 14.12
CA PRO A 413 -15.59 26.36 13.11
C PRO A 413 -16.78 25.39 13.27
N ILE A 414 -17.40 25.01 12.15
CA ILE A 414 -18.52 24.05 12.10
C ILE A 414 -17.93 22.63 11.90
N PRO A 415 -18.49 21.58 12.54
CA PRO A 415 -18.04 20.19 12.33
C PRO A 415 -18.18 19.71 10.86
N PRO A 416 -17.30 18.80 10.39
CA PRO A 416 -17.29 18.30 9.00
C PRO A 416 -18.61 17.70 8.51
N GLU A 417 -19.41 17.13 9.40
CA GLU A 417 -20.69 16.49 9.09
C GLU A 417 -21.81 17.44 8.61
N ASP A 418 -21.68 18.75 8.84
CA ASP A 418 -22.72 19.75 8.53
C ASP A 418 -22.48 20.54 7.22
N ILE A 419 -21.45 20.21 6.43
CA ILE A 419 -20.90 21.11 5.38
C ILE A 419 -21.45 20.86 3.94
N ILE A 420 -22.44 19.99 3.75
CA ILE A 420 -22.84 19.58 2.38
C ILE A 420 -24.28 19.99 2.07
N GLU A 421 -24.51 21.14 1.42
CA GLU A 421 -25.88 21.49 0.97
C GLU A 421 -26.01 22.21 -0.39
N TYR A 422 -24.95 22.45 -1.16
CA TYR A 422 -25.08 23.16 -2.46
C TYR A 422 -24.68 22.40 -3.74
N TRP A 423 -24.21 21.16 -3.62
CA TRP A 423 -23.98 20.24 -4.76
C TRP A 423 -24.32 18.78 -4.45
N GLN A 424 -25.11 18.55 -3.40
CA GLN A 424 -25.54 17.22 -2.99
C GLN A 424 -26.54 16.66 -4.00
N MET A 425 -26.24 15.50 -4.56
CA MET A 425 -27.24 14.72 -5.30
C MET A 425 -28.10 13.99 -4.27
N ASN A 426 -29.15 14.62 -3.74
CA ASN A 426 -30.18 13.96 -2.91
C ASN A 426 -29.62 13.00 -1.82
N GLY A 427 -28.58 13.38 -1.09
CA GLY A 427 -28.00 12.56 -0.01
C GLY A 427 -26.94 11.53 -0.42
N GLU A 428 -26.41 11.57 -1.65
CA GLU A 428 -25.20 10.85 -2.07
C GLU A 428 -24.04 11.82 -2.40
N GLU A 429 -22.80 11.28 -2.41
CA GLU A 429 -21.49 11.95 -2.60
C GLU A 429 -21.54 13.19 -3.51
N SER A 430 -20.80 14.23 -3.12
CA SER A 430 -20.70 15.46 -3.90
C SER A 430 -19.99 15.21 -5.24
N ILE A 431 -20.36 15.95 -6.29
CA ILE A 431 -19.70 15.88 -7.62
C ILE A 431 -18.18 16.12 -7.54
N VAL A 432 -17.72 16.82 -6.50
CA VAL A 432 -16.32 17.10 -6.25
C VAL A 432 -15.61 15.85 -5.74
N GLU A 433 -16.14 15.19 -4.71
CA GLU A 433 -15.62 13.90 -4.20
C GLU A 433 -15.56 12.85 -5.32
N TRP A 434 -16.58 12.81 -6.18
CA TRP A 434 -16.60 11.92 -7.34
C TRP A 434 -15.49 12.22 -8.36
N LEU A 435 -15.14 13.49 -8.57
CA LEU A 435 -14.08 13.90 -9.50
C LEU A 435 -12.68 13.74 -8.89
N GLU A 436 -12.53 13.97 -7.58
CA GLU A 436 -11.23 13.94 -6.90
C GLU A 436 -10.57 12.56 -6.91
N ALA A 437 -11.32 11.47 -7.14
CA ALA A 437 -10.76 10.14 -7.33
C ALA A 437 -9.76 10.08 -8.51
N ASP A 438 -10.07 10.78 -9.61
CA ASP A 438 -9.34 10.68 -10.89
C ASP A 438 -8.71 12.01 -11.35
N TYR A 439 -9.17 13.14 -10.80
CA TYR A 439 -8.80 14.49 -11.23
C TYR A 439 -8.16 15.30 -10.11
N ASP A 440 -7.22 16.17 -10.48
CA ASP A 440 -6.74 17.26 -9.63
C ASP A 440 -7.68 18.46 -9.86
N VAL A 441 -8.64 18.66 -8.96
CA VAL A 441 -9.78 19.55 -9.17
C VAL A 441 -9.51 20.96 -8.64
N TRP A 442 -9.71 21.94 -9.52
CA TRP A 442 -9.60 23.37 -9.28
C TRP A 442 -10.94 24.05 -9.63
N ILE A 443 -11.25 25.18 -9.00
CA ILE A 443 -12.45 25.98 -9.33
C ILE A 443 -12.03 27.36 -9.81
N ALA A 444 -12.52 27.76 -10.98
CA ALA A 444 -12.34 29.10 -11.50
C ALA A 444 -13.38 30.07 -10.95
N GLN A 445 -12.94 31.31 -10.75
CA GLN A 445 -13.80 32.40 -10.30
C GLN A 445 -14.01 33.43 -11.40
N LEU A 446 -15.26 33.82 -11.62
CA LEU A 446 -15.60 34.88 -12.56
C LEU A 446 -16.05 36.12 -11.78
N ASP A 447 -15.79 37.30 -12.33
CA ASP A 447 -16.33 38.57 -11.85
C ASP A 447 -17.82 38.67 -12.22
N SER A 448 -18.62 38.10 -11.34
CA SER A 448 -20.07 38.06 -11.38
C SER A 448 -20.56 38.20 -9.95
N GLY A 449 -21.73 38.78 -9.73
CA GLY A 449 -22.32 38.94 -8.42
C GLY A 449 -23.78 39.38 -8.50
N PRO A 450 -24.45 39.53 -7.35
CA PRO A 450 -25.86 39.88 -7.29
C PRO A 450 -26.23 41.22 -7.96
N LEU A 451 -25.27 42.14 -8.02
CA LEU A 451 -25.49 43.52 -8.49
C LEU A 451 -24.93 43.80 -9.89
N SER A 452 -23.99 42.98 -10.36
CA SER A 452 -23.34 43.18 -11.66
C SER A 452 -22.61 41.93 -12.12
N THR A 453 -22.48 41.76 -13.42
CA THR A 453 -21.63 40.75 -14.03
C THR A 453 -20.75 41.43 -15.08
N ALA A 454 -19.44 41.21 -15.00
CA ALA A 454 -18.51 41.77 -15.95
C ALA A 454 -18.72 41.21 -17.36
N LYS A 455 -18.24 41.94 -18.37
CA LYS A 455 -18.30 41.49 -19.78
C LYS A 455 -17.63 40.13 -19.94
N ILE A 456 -18.14 39.31 -20.86
CA ILE A 456 -17.59 37.97 -21.15
C ILE A 456 -16.09 38.06 -21.47
N GLN A 457 -15.65 39.06 -22.23
CA GLN A 457 -14.23 39.25 -22.58
C GLN A 457 -13.36 39.59 -21.36
N SER A 458 -13.89 40.35 -20.40
CA SER A 458 -13.20 40.63 -19.13
C SER A 458 -13.05 39.35 -18.31
N ASN A 459 -14.13 38.58 -18.19
CA ASN A 459 -14.12 37.28 -17.51
C ASN A 459 -13.24 36.24 -18.23
N ALA A 460 -13.12 36.31 -19.55
CA ALA A 460 -12.21 35.46 -20.31
C ALA A 460 -10.74 35.79 -20.03
N THR A 461 -10.41 37.07 -19.87
CA THR A 461 -9.07 37.52 -19.46
C THR A 461 -8.74 37.05 -18.05
N CYS A 462 -9.73 37.09 -17.14
CA CYS A 462 -9.60 36.57 -15.79
C CYS A 462 -9.36 35.05 -15.79
N LEU A 463 -10.20 34.29 -16.49
CA LEU A 463 -10.02 32.83 -16.62
C LEU A 463 -8.67 32.46 -17.23
N LYS A 464 -8.16 33.23 -18.20
CA LYS A 464 -6.82 33.04 -18.78
C LYS A 464 -5.71 33.13 -17.71
N ASN A 465 -5.78 34.09 -16.79
CA ASN A 465 -4.79 34.20 -15.70
C ASN A 465 -4.86 32.97 -14.79
N GLN A 466 -6.05 32.51 -14.45
CA GLN A 466 -6.26 31.34 -13.60
C GLN A 466 -5.78 30.04 -14.26
N ILE A 467 -6.05 29.86 -15.56
CA ILE A 467 -5.52 28.74 -16.35
C ILE A 467 -3.99 28.77 -16.35
N ASN A 468 -3.37 29.94 -16.53
CA ASN A 468 -1.92 30.06 -16.49
C ASN A 468 -1.35 29.67 -15.12
N HIS A 469 -1.98 30.13 -14.04
CA HIS A 469 -1.58 29.80 -12.68
C HIS A 469 -1.67 28.29 -12.42
N VAL A 470 -2.82 27.68 -12.71
CA VAL A 470 -3.01 26.24 -12.54
C VAL A 470 -2.00 25.48 -13.37
N TYR A 471 -1.80 25.85 -14.64
CA TYR A 471 -0.84 25.18 -15.54
C TYR A 471 0.57 25.15 -14.97
N GLU A 472 1.05 26.28 -14.43
CA GLU A 472 2.37 26.35 -13.78
C GLU A 472 2.43 25.51 -12.51
N LYS A 473 1.35 25.49 -11.72
CA LYS A 473 1.27 24.72 -10.48
C LYS A 473 1.18 23.21 -10.70
N VAL A 474 0.52 22.78 -11.77
CA VAL A 474 0.30 21.36 -12.08
C VAL A 474 1.42 20.77 -12.95
N GLY A 475 2.59 21.40 -12.96
CA GLY A 475 3.75 20.93 -13.70
C GLY A 475 3.60 20.97 -15.23
N GLU A 476 2.92 22.01 -15.74
CA GLU A 476 2.71 22.26 -17.17
C GLU A 476 1.89 21.17 -17.90
N GLN A 477 1.09 20.42 -17.14
CA GLN A 477 0.10 19.52 -17.72
C GLN A 477 -1.05 20.29 -18.36
N GLN A 478 -1.53 19.78 -19.50
CA GLN A 478 -2.71 20.34 -20.13
C GLN A 478 -3.95 20.12 -19.26
N ILE A 479 -4.83 21.12 -19.25
CA ILE A 479 -5.96 21.23 -18.33
C ILE A 479 -7.26 20.83 -19.03
N THR A 480 -8.13 20.14 -18.30
CA THR A 480 -9.53 19.93 -18.68
C THR A 480 -10.41 21.03 -18.07
N LEU A 481 -11.24 21.67 -18.87
CA LEU A 481 -12.27 22.59 -18.40
C LEU A 481 -13.63 21.89 -18.36
N ILE A 482 -14.32 21.95 -17.23
CA ILE A 482 -15.75 21.64 -17.14
C ILE A 482 -16.48 22.94 -16.82
N ALA A 483 -17.21 23.47 -17.78
CA ALA A 483 -17.86 24.77 -17.67
C ALA A 483 -19.39 24.63 -17.60
N HIS A 484 -20.04 25.43 -16.78
CA HIS A 484 -21.50 25.44 -16.63
C HIS A 484 -22.10 26.83 -16.86
N SER A 485 -23.29 26.90 -17.47
CA SER A 485 -24.03 28.15 -17.69
C SER A 485 -23.15 29.18 -18.43
N MET A 486 -23.10 30.44 -17.97
CA MET A 486 -22.23 31.50 -18.52
C MET A 486 -20.74 31.11 -18.53
N GLY A 487 -20.30 30.23 -17.62
CA GLY A 487 -18.92 29.74 -17.59
C GLY A 487 -18.47 29.14 -18.92
N GLY A 488 -19.36 28.44 -19.64
CA GLY A 488 -19.03 27.90 -20.96
C GLY A 488 -18.87 28.96 -22.05
N LEU A 489 -19.58 30.09 -21.96
CA LEU A 489 -19.37 31.24 -22.85
C LEU A 489 -18.01 31.89 -22.57
N VAL A 490 -17.67 32.04 -21.29
CA VAL A 490 -16.38 32.60 -20.86
C VAL A 490 -15.22 31.68 -21.27
N SER A 491 -15.32 30.36 -21.07
CA SER A 491 -14.30 29.41 -21.51
C SER A 491 -14.09 29.45 -23.01
N ARG A 492 -15.16 29.48 -23.82
CA ARG A 492 -15.03 29.64 -25.28
C ARG A 492 -14.40 30.96 -25.67
N SER A 493 -14.77 32.05 -24.99
CA SER A 493 -14.16 33.36 -25.23
C SER A 493 -12.67 33.37 -24.86
N CYS A 494 -12.24 32.66 -23.81
CA CYS A 494 -10.83 32.51 -23.43
C CYS A 494 -10.05 31.85 -24.57
N LEU A 495 -10.54 30.69 -25.04
CA LEU A 495 -9.93 29.92 -26.13
C LEU A 495 -9.88 30.69 -27.45
N ALA A 496 -10.87 31.55 -27.72
CA ALA A 496 -10.91 32.36 -28.94
C ALA A 496 -10.01 33.60 -28.89
N LEU A 497 -9.85 34.23 -27.71
CA LEU A 497 -9.14 35.51 -27.57
C LEU A 497 -7.69 35.36 -27.10
N HIS A 498 -7.33 34.25 -26.47
CA HIS A 498 -6.03 34.08 -25.85
C HIS A 498 -5.38 32.75 -26.24
N LEU A 499 -4.25 32.83 -26.96
CA LEU A 499 -3.45 31.67 -27.35
C LEU A 499 -3.03 30.82 -26.14
N SER A 500 -2.75 31.43 -24.99
CA SER A 500 -2.39 30.68 -23.79
C SER A 500 -3.53 29.79 -23.26
N CYS A 501 -4.80 30.16 -23.44
CA CYS A 501 -5.90 29.24 -23.12
C CYS A 501 -5.91 28.08 -24.12
N LEU A 502 -5.68 28.36 -25.41
CA LEU A 502 -5.72 27.36 -26.48
C LEU A 502 -4.60 26.31 -26.34
N ASP A 503 -3.39 26.74 -25.96
CA ASP A 503 -2.23 25.82 -25.84
C ASP A 503 -2.30 24.96 -24.57
N LYS A 504 -2.91 25.49 -23.50
CA LYS A 504 -2.93 24.87 -22.17
C LYS A 504 -4.18 24.05 -21.86
N VAL A 505 -5.26 24.23 -22.62
CA VAL A 505 -6.51 23.48 -22.43
C VAL A 505 -6.61 22.37 -23.46
N ASP A 506 -6.61 21.12 -23.00
CA ASP A 506 -6.76 19.95 -23.87
C ASP A 506 -8.24 19.66 -24.18
N THR A 507 -9.10 19.81 -23.18
CA THR A 507 -10.53 19.46 -23.28
C THR A 507 -11.40 20.55 -22.67
N LEU A 508 -12.50 20.91 -23.35
CA LEU A 508 -13.57 21.75 -22.79
C LEU A 508 -14.91 21.02 -22.89
N ALA A 509 -15.49 20.68 -21.75
CA ALA A 509 -16.87 20.21 -21.62
C ALA A 509 -17.76 21.36 -21.15
N THR A 510 -18.93 21.54 -21.74
CA THR A 510 -19.88 22.60 -21.36
C THR A 510 -21.25 22.04 -21.00
N LEU A 511 -21.84 22.51 -19.90
CA LEU A 511 -23.07 22.02 -19.32
C LEU A 511 -24.10 23.14 -19.22
N GLY A 512 -25.22 23.00 -19.91
CA GLY A 512 -26.29 24.01 -19.87
C GLY A 512 -25.86 25.41 -20.34
N SER A 513 -24.74 25.54 -21.04
CA SER A 513 -24.20 26.83 -21.47
C SER A 513 -24.97 27.38 -22.68
N PRO A 514 -25.53 28.60 -22.60
CA PRO A 514 -26.32 29.18 -23.68
C PRO A 514 -25.39 29.75 -24.77
N HIS A 515 -24.79 28.86 -25.56
CA HIS A 515 -23.76 29.17 -26.56
C HIS A 515 -24.17 30.17 -27.64
N ALA A 516 -25.47 30.33 -27.88
CA ALA A 516 -26.06 31.29 -28.82
C ALA A 516 -26.72 32.48 -28.11
N GLY A 517 -26.48 32.63 -26.79
CA GLY A 517 -27.28 33.49 -25.92
C GLY A 517 -28.66 32.89 -25.63
N ILE A 518 -29.45 33.65 -24.87
CA ILE A 518 -30.85 33.32 -24.57
C ILE A 518 -31.72 34.37 -25.26
N PRO A 519 -32.74 33.99 -26.05
CA PRO A 519 -33.65 34.96 -26.64
C PRO A 519 -34.28 35.84 -25.57
N ALA A 520 -34.36 37.15 -25.83
CA ALA A 520 -34.86 38.13 -24.84
C ALA A 520 -36.26 37.80 -24.31
N GLY A 521 -37.14 37.22 -25.15
CA GLY A 521 -38.48 36.78 -24.75
C GLY A 521 -38.49 35.61 -23.76
N THR A 522 -37.44 34.79 -23.74
CA THR A 522 -37.28 33.69 -22.79
C THR A 522 -36.79 34.19 -21.43
N ILE A 523 -35.93 35.22 -21.41
CA ILE A 523 -35.48 35.86 -20.15
C ILE A 523 -36.66 36.53 -19.45
N ALA A 524 -37.50 37.27 -20.19
CA ALA A 524 -38.70 37.92 -19.65
C ALA A 524 -39.71 36.91 -19.07
N ALA A 525 -39.84 35.74 -19.69
CA ALA A 525 -40.75 34.68 -19.23
C ALA A 525 -40.23 33.89 -18.01
N VAL A 526 -38.91 33.80 -17.82
CA VAL A 526 -38.29 33.09 -16.68
C VAL A 526 -38.18 33.99 -15.44
N LEU A 527 -38.03 35.31 -15.61
CA LEU A 527 -37.88 36.26 -14.50
C LEU A 527 -39.18 36.96 -14.07
N ASP A 528 -40.32 36.67 -14.71
CA ASP A 528 -41.61 37.35 -14.49
C ASP A 528 -41.50 38.89 -14.56
N ILE A 529 -40.59 39.40 -15.39
CA ILE A 529 -40.38 40.83 -15.63
C ILE A 529 -41.28 41.23 -16.79
N THR A 530 -42.46 41.76 -16.48
CA THR A 530 -43.23 42.54 -17.46
C THR A 530 -42.42 43.78 -17.83
N CYS A 531 -41.99 43.84 -19.09
CA CYS A 531 -41.28 44.99 -19.67
C CYS A 531 -42.24 46.17 -19.85
N ASP A 532 -42.73 46.74 -18.76
CA ASP A 532 -43.51 47.98 -18.76
C ASP A 532 -42.83 48.97 -17.82
N SER A 533 -41.83 49.72 -18.33
CA SER A 533 -41.66 51.17 -18.09
C SER A 533 -40.27 51.77 -18.39
N ASP A 534 -39.22 51.01 -18.76
CA ASP A 534 -37.94 51.65 -19.17
C ASP A 534 -37.14 50.86 -20.23
N PRO A 535 -37.04 51.36 -21.48
CA PRO A 535 -36.29 50.73 -22.57
C PRO A 535 -34.77 50.65 -22.34
N ALA A 536 -34.20 51.37 -21.38
CA ALA A 536 -32.76 51.38 -21.15
C ALA A 536 -32.24 50.10 -20.45
N SER A 537 -33.10 49.34 -19.78
CA SER A 537 -32.73 48.13 -19.02
C SER A 537 -32.59 46.85 -19.87
N CYS A 538 -32.94 46.90 -21.16
CA CYS A 538 -32.86 45.76 -22.09
C CYS A 538 -31.67 45.80 -23.06
N GLN A 539 -30.58 46.50 -22.75
CA GLN A 539 -29.34 46.44 -23.52
C GLN A 539 -28.44 45.26 -23.10
N MET A 540 -28.89 44.03 -23.37
CA MET A 540 -28.03 42.82 -23.37
C MET A 540 -28.09 42.09 -24.72
N SER A 541 -28.51 42.78 -25.78
CA SER A 541 -28.47 42.27 -27.14
C SER A 541 -28.15 43.41 -28.11
N GLN A 542 -26.86 43.60 -28.39
CA GLN A 542 -26.32 43.99 -29.70
C GLN A 542 -24.86 44.38 -29.51
N GLU A 543 -23.97 43.42 -29.70
CA GLU A 543 -22.73 43.62 -30.46
C GLU A 543 -22.26 42.23 -30.89
N TYR A 544 -22.16 42.06 -32.21
CA TYR A 544 -21.89 40.81 -32.93
C TYR A 544 -20.46 40.32 -32.76
#